data_AF-A0A960L5Z0-F1
#
_entry.id   AF-A0A960L5Z0-F1
#
_cell.length_a   1.000
_cell.length_b   1.000
_cell.length_c   1.000
_cell.angle_alpha   90.00
_cell.angle_beta   90.00
_cell.angle_gamma   90.00
#
_symmetry.space_group_name_H-M   'P 1'
#
loop_
_entity.id
_entity.type
_entity.pdbx_description
1 polymer ?
#
loop_
_entity_poly.entity_id
_entity_poly.type
_entity_poly.pdbx_seq_one_letter_code
_entity_poly.pdbx_strand_id
1 'polypeptide(L)'
;MLRRLRNRQGGFTLIELLIVVAIIGIIAALLIPNFLDALQKAKQKRTVADIRNVGTSMMSWLTDQVAAAAAGQSTTDTVDLSSFDLVDYDTVNNSLSPRYIQKVPREDAWGNAYTYWLTEGPFNKDNLMAIRSNGQDGVSSGDTYIATSFKPTDYAEDIVWANGYFVRWPGGVQTASN
;
A
#
# COMPACT_ATOMS: atom_id res chain seq x y z
N MET A 1 2.97 3.50 76.12
CA MET A 1 2.75 4.64 75.20
C MET A 1 3.40 4.33 73.86
N LEU A 2 2.62 4.08 72.80
CA LEU A 2 3.14 3.83 71.45
C LEU A 2 2.97 5.11 70.60
N ARG A 3 4.09 5.77 70.30
CA ARG A 3 4.15 7.01 69.51
C ARG A 3 3.94 6.66 68.04
N ARG A 4 2.72 6.87 67.52
CA ARG A 4 2.41 6.72 66.09
C ARG A 4 3.26 7.72 65.29
N LEU A 5 4.17 7.21 64.48
CA LEU A 5 4.85 7.98 63.44
C LEU A 5 3.83 8.31 62.36
N ARG A 6 3.41 9.58 62.31
CA ARG A 6 2.49 10.10 61.30
C ARG A 6 3.26 10.19 59.98
N ASN A 7 3.03 9.23 59.08
CA ASN A 7 3.51 9.30 57.70
C ASN A 7 2.95 10.59 57.06
N ARG A 8 3.84 11.55 56.79
CA ARG A 8 3.52 12.73 55.99
C ARG A 8 3.45 12.28 54.54
N GLN A 9 2.26 11.90 54.09
CA GLN A 9 1.99 11.82 52.64
C GLN A 9 2.14 13.24 52.08
N GLY A 10 3.20 13.45 51.29
CA GLY A 10 3.40 14.70 50.56
C GLY A 10 2.31 14.86 49.51
N GLY A 11 1.67 16.03 49.47
CA GLY A 11 0.72 16.36 48.41
C GLY A 11 1.46 16.62 47.10
N PHE A 12 0.88 16.18 45.99
CA PHE A 12 1.39 16.41 44.64
C PHE A 12 1.36 17.92 44.33
N THR A 13 2.49 18.51 43.94
CA THR A 13 2.55 19.95 43.65
C THR A 13 2.19 20.23 42.19
N LEU A 14 1.58 21.39 41.92
CA LEU A 14 1.29 21.82 40.55
C LEU A 14 2.56 22.01 39.71
N ILE A 15 3.67 22.40 40.36
CA ILE A 15 4.95 22.59 39.67
C ILE A 15 5.57 21.26 39.21
N GLU A 16 5.43 20.19 39.98
CA GLU A 16 5.83 18.84 39.57
C GLU A 16 5.05 18.38 38.34
N LEU A 17 3.73 18.60 38.31
CA LEU A 17 2.93 18.31 37.12
C LEU A 17 3.39 19.12 35.90
N LEU A 18 3.62 20.42 36.10
CA LEU A 18 3.92 21.37 35.04
C LEU A 18 5.24 21.02 34.34
N ILE A 19 6.28 20.70 35.11
CA ILE A 19 7.58 20.29 34.57
C ILE A 19 7.43 18.98 33.78
N VAL A 20 6.64 18.02 34.26
CA VAL A 20 6.43 16.73 33.57
C VAL A 20 5.74 16.94 32.22
N VAL A 21 4.64 17.70 32.16
CA VAL A 21 3.96 17.95 30.89
C VAL A 21 4.80 18.80 29.93
N ALA A 22 5.65 19.70 30.45
CA ALA A 22 6.59 20.47 29.64
C ALA A 22 7.64 19.56 28.98
N ILE A 23 8.24 18.62 29.72
CA ILE A 23 9.22 17.67 29.18
C ILE A 23 8.55 16.74 28.16
N ILE A 24 7.37 16.19 28.47
CA ILE A 24 6.60 15.36 27.54
C ILE A 24 6.27 16.16 26.27
N GLY A 25 5.89 17.43 26.39
CA GLY A 25 5.59 18.31 25.26
C GLY A 25 6.79 18.51 24.33
N ILE A 26 7.99 18.73 24.88
CA ILE A 26 9.23 18.88 24.09
C ILE A 26 9.55 17.58 23.34
N ILE A 27 9.49 16.44 24.03
CA ILE A 27 9.75 15.13 23.44
C ILE A 27 8.72 14.84 22.32
N ALA A 28 7.44 15.07 22.59
CA ALA A 28 6.38 14.84 21.63
C ALA A 28 6.53 15.73 20.37
N ALA A 29 6.91 17.00 20.53
CA ALA A 29 7.11 17.92 19.41
C ALA A 29 8.16 17.43 18.40
N LEU A 30 9.23 16.79 18.87
CA LEU A 30 10.28 16.23 18.01
C LEU A 30 9.88 14.86 17.41
N LEU A 31 9.19 14.03 18.19
CA LEU A 31 8.89 12.66 17.80
C LEU A 31 7.68 12.52 16.87
N ILE A 32 6.62 13.30 17.07
CA ILE A 32 5.37 13.21 16.29
C ILE A 32 5.61 13.30 14.77
N PRO A 33 6.33 14.30 14.21
CA PRO A 33 6.47 14.40 12.76
C PRO A 33 7.21 13.19 12.16
N ASN A 34 8.27 12.72 12.82
CA ASN A 34 9.01 11.54 12.39
C ASN A 34 8.18 10.25 12.50
N PHE A 35 7.39 10.13 13.56
CA PHE A 35 6.49 9.00 13.75
C PHE A 35 5.40 8.95 12.66
N LEU A 36 4.83 10.10 12.30
CA LEU A 36 3.83 10.20 11.24
C LEU A 36 4.41 9.79 9.88
N ASP A 37 5.61 10.24 9.53
CA ASP A 37 6.28 9.83 8.29
C ASP A 37 6.57 8.32 8.27
N ALA A 38 7.10 7.77 9.36
CA ALA A 38 7.34 6.33 9.49
C ALA A 38 6.06 5.50 9.33
N LEU A 39 4.94 5.99 9.84
CA LEU A 39 3.63 5.38 9.67
C LEU A 39 3.19 5.39 8.20
N GLN A 40 3.36 6.51 7.48
CA GLN A 40 3.02 6.60 6.05
C GLN A 40 3.88 5.64 5.21
N LYS A 41 5.18 5.57 5.49
CA LYS A 41 6.10 4.64 4.84
C LYS A 41 5.71 3.17 5.09
N ALA A 42 5.24 2.84 6.29
CA ALA A 42 4.75 1.50 6.61
C ALA A 42 3.48 1.16 5.81
N LYS A 43 2.55 2.12 5.70
CA LYS A 43 1.34 1.98 4.88
C LYS A 43 1.68 1.74 3.41
N GLN A 44 2.55 2.57 2.84
CA GLN A 44 3.02 2.44 1.46
C GLN A 44 3.64 1.07 1.19
N LYS A 45 4.53 0.59 2.07
CA LYS A 45 5.13 -0.74 1.93
C LYS A 45 4.10 -1.87 1.97
N ARG A 46 3.09 -1.75 2.84
CA ARG A 46 1.99 -2.71 2.91
C ARG A 46 1.19 -2.71 1.61
N THR A 47 0.81 -1.54 1.11
CA THR A 47 0.08 -1.40 -0.16
C THR A 47 0.85 -2.03 -1.32
N VAL A 48 2.17 -1.80 -1.42
CA VAL A 48 3.02 -2.43 -2.45
C VAL A 48 3.04 -3.96 -2.31
N ALA A 49 3.13 -4.48 -1.09
CA ALA A 49 3.12 -5.92 -0.83
C ALA A 49 1.77 -6.55 -1.19
N ASP A 50 0.66 -5.91 -0.83
CA ASP A 50 -0.69 -6.34 -1.13
C ASP A 50 -0.91 -6.37 -2.65
N ILE A 51 -0.54 -5.31 -3.37
CA ILE A 51 -0.60 -5.26 -4.84
C ILE A 51 0.24 -6.37 -5.47
N ARG A 52 1.47 -6.60 -4.97
CA ARG A 52 2.35 -7.65 -5.49
C ARG A 52 1.75 -9.04 -5.29
N ASN A 53 1.16 -9.29 -4.12
CA ASN A 53 0.53 -10.57 -3.83
C ASN A 53 -0.65 -10.83 -4.78
N VAL A 54 -1.54 -9.85 -4.94
CA VAL A 54 -2.69 -9.99 -5.84
C VAL A 54 -2.23 -10.11 -7.30
N GLY A 55 -1.25 -9.30 -7.73
CA GLY A 55 -0.69 -9.38 -9.08
C GLY A 55 -0.05 -10.75 -9.38
N THR A 56 0.63 -11.35 -8.40
CA THR A 56 1.17 -12.71 -8.54
C THR A 56 0.05 -13.75 -8.68
N SER A 57 -0.99 -13.66 -7.85
CA SER A 57 -2.17 -14.53 -7.94
C SER A 57 -2.92 -14.36 -9.27
N MET A 58 -3.02 -13.13 -9.77
CA MET A 58 -3.55 -12.80 -11.09
C MET A 58 -2.75 -13.49 -12.20
N MET A 59 -1.42 -13.42 -12.16
CA MET A 59 -0.55 -14.12 -13.12
C MET A 59 -0.68 -15.64 -13.03
N SER A 60 -0.83 -16.21 -11.83
CA SER A 60 -1.07 -17.65 -11.66
C SER A 60 -2.42 -18.06 -12.26
N TRP A 61 -3.48 -17.28 -12.03
CA TRP A 61 -4.78 -17.49 -12.68
C TRP A 61 -4.65 -17.44 -14.20
N LEU A 62 -3.97 -16.42 -14.74
CA LEU A 62 -3.73 -16.31 -16.17
C LEU A 62 -2.93 -17.51 -16.69
N THR A 63 -1.91 -17.97 -15.96
CA THR A 63 -1.10 -19.13 -16.36
C THR A 63 -1.92 -20.42 -16.39
N ASP A 64 -2.81 -20.66 -15.42
CA ASP A 64 -3.73 -21.80 -15.43
C ASP A 64 -4.74 -21.70 -16.60
N GLN A 65 -5.12 -20.48 -17.00
CA GLN A 65 -6.02 -20.22 -18.11
C GLN A 65 -5.32 -20.25 -19.50
N VAL A 66 -4.04 -19.88 -19.57
CA VAL A 66 -3.29 -19.58 -20.81
C VAL A 66 -2.18 -20.59 -21.10
N ALA A 67 -1.59 -21.23 -20.09
CA ALA A 67 -0.45 -22.14 -20.22
C ALA A 67 0.65 -21.67 -21.19
N ALA A 68 1.09 -20.39 -21.11
CA ALA A 68 2.43 -19.91 -21.52
C ALA A 68 2.49 -18.36 -21.58
N ALA A 69 2.96 -17.68 -20.53
CA ALA A 69 3.73 -16.43 -20.65
C ALA A 69 4.34 -16.09 -19.28
N ALA A 70 5.64 -16.40 -19.14
CA ALA A 70 6.38 -16.32 -17.91
C ALA A 70 6.59 -14.89 -17.39
N ALA A 71 6.62 -14.80 -16.06
CA ALA A 71 6.99 -13.63 -15.27
C ALA A 71 8.34 -13.01 -15.70
N GLY A 72 8.42 -11.67 -15.70
CA GLY A 72 9.62 -10.88 -16.06
C GLY A 72 9.61 -9.48 -15.44
N GLN A 73 10.11 -8.45 -16.10
CA GLN A 73 9.81 -7.03 -15.88
C GLN A 73 9.55 -6.43 -17.28
N SER A 74 8.52 -5.60 -17.48
CA SER A 74 8.27 -5.03 -18.81
C SER A 74 9.32 -3.98 -19.09
N THR A 75 9.96 -4.13 -20.24
CA THR A 75 10.91 -3.18 -20.81
C THR A 75 10.22 -2.18 -21.76
N THR A 76 8.88 -2.08 -21.72
CA THR A 76 8.12 -1.17 -22.59
C THR A 76 7.64 0.06 -21.81
N ASP A 77 7.94 1.24 -22.35
CA ASP A 77 7.91 2.53 -21.66
C ASP A 77 6.52 3.11 -21.33
N THR A 78 5.40 2.54 -21.81
CA THR A 78 4.05 3.08 -21.49
C THR A 78 2.97 2.00 -21.52
N VAL A 79 2.13 1.98 -20.49
CA VAL A 79 0.93 1.14 -20.39
C VAL A 79 -0.29 2.07 -20.28
N ASP A 80 -1.24 1.94 -21.21
CA ASP A 80 -2.49 2.70 -21.22
C ASP A 80 -3.62 1.82 -20.67
N LEU A 81 -4.20 2.16 -19.51
CA LEU A 81 -5.24 1.33 -18.88
C LEU A 81 -6.65 1.65 -19.42
N SER A 82 -6.80 2.72 -20.21
CA SER A 82 -8.10 3.17 -20.74
C SER A 82 -8.65 2.28 -21.87
N SER A 83 -7.82 1.41 -22.46
CA SER A 83 -8.26 0.43 -23.46
C SER A 83 -8.90 -0.83 -22.86
N PHE A 84 -9.16 -0.85 -21.55
CA PHE A 84 -9.66 -2.04 -20.84
C PHE A 84 -10.90 -1.74 -20.01
N ASP A 85 -11.83 -2.68 -20.03
CA ASP A 85 -13.05 -2.58 -19.23
C ASP A 85 -12.73 -2.73 -17.73
N LEU A 86 -13.33 -1.85 -16.93
CA LEU A 86 -13.28 -1.95 -15.47
C LEU A 86 -14.01 -3.22 -15.03
N VAL A 87 -13.35 -4.05 -14.23
CA VAL A 87 -13.96 -5.28 -13.70
C VAL A 87 -14.31 -5.09 -12.23
N ASP A 88 -15.54 -5.47 -11.88
CA ASP A 88 -16.06 -5.38 -10.52
C ASP A 88 -15.29 -6.31 -9.56
N TYR A 89 -15.12 -5.86 -8.32
CA TYR A 89 -14.37 -6.57 -7.27
C TYR A 89 -14.86 -8.01 -7.09
N ASP A 90 -16.18 -8.24 -7.15
CA ASP A 90 -16.76 -9.56 -6.91
C ASP A 90 -16.39 -10.57 -8.03
N THR A 91 -16.25 -10.13 -9.27
CA THR A 91 -15.77 -10.96 -10.39
C THR A 91 -14.31 -11.38 -10.20
N VAL A 92 -13.46 -10.43 -9.75
CA VAL A 92 -12.06 -10.69 -9.41
C VAL A 92 -11.95 -11.68 -8.24
N ASN A 93 -12.74 -11.46 -7.18
CA ASN A 93 -12.72 -12.30 -5.99
C ASN A 93 -13.17 -13.74 -6.27
N ASN A 94 -14.21 -13.94 -7.08
CA ASN A 94 -14.72 -15.27 -7.43
C ASN A 94 -13.77 -16.06 -8.34
N SER A 95 -12.94 -15.37 -9.12
CA SER A 95 -11.96 -16.00 -10.03
C SER A 95 -10.62 -16.32 -9.36
N LEU A 96 -10.21 -15.51 -8.38
CA LEU A 96 -8.93 -15.66 -7.67
C LEU A 96 -9.03 -16.41 -6.35
N SER A 97 -10.15 -16.28 -5.64
CA SER A 97 -10.40 -16.98 -4.37
C SER A 97 -11.33 -18.17 -4.59
N PRO A 98 -11.06 -19.35 -3.99
CA PRO A 98 -10.00 -19.64 -3.03
C PRO A 98 -8.69 -20.15 -3.65
N ARG A 99 -8.64 -20.37 -4.97
CA ARG A 99 -7.60 -21.18 -5.61
C ARG A 99 -6.23 -20.50 -5.71
N TYR A 100 -6.19 -19.17 -5.84
CA TYR A 100 -4.95 -18.41 -6.09
C TYR A 100 -4.65 -17.36 -5.02
N ILE A 101 -5.65 -16.90 -4.26
CA ILE A 101 -5.48 -16.04 -3.08
C ILE A 101 -6.60 -16.30 -2.06
N GLN A 102 -6.25 -16.29 -0.77
CA GLN A 102 -7.22 -16.54 0.30
C GLN A 102 -8.22 -15.38 0.47
N LYS A 103 -7.78 -14.14 0.24
CA LYS A 103 -8.61 -12.94 0.29
C LYS A 103 -8.00 -11.84 -0.57
N VAL A 104 -8.77 -11.33 -1.54
CA VAL A 104 -8.38 -10.11 -2.25
C VAL A 104 -8.58 -8.92 -1.29
N PRO A 105 -7.57 -8.09 -1.03
CA PRO A 105 -7.72 -6.91 -0.20
C PRO A 105 -8.67 -5.93 -0.91
N ARG A 106 -9.67 -5.38 -0.22
CA ARG A 106 -10.59 -4.38 -0.80
C ARG A 106 -10.00 -2.98 -0.79
N GLU A 107 -9.21 -2.69 0.24
CA GLU A 107 -8.71 -1.37 0.56
C GLU A 107 -7.21 -1.43 0.77
N ASP A 108 -6.54 -0.35 0.37
CA ASP A 108 -5.14 -0.14 0.67
C ASP A 108 -4.91 0.25 2.13
N ALA A 109 -3.64 0.46 2.50
CA ALA A 109 -3.29 0.80 3.87
C ALA A 109 -3.73 2.22 4.31
N TRP A 110 -4.26 3.03 3.39
CA TRP A 110 -4.85 4.34 3.64
C TRP A 110 -6.39 4.30 3.72
N GLY A 111 -7.00 3.15 3.38
CA GLY A 111 -8.45 2.95 3.40
C GLY A 111 -9.12 3.27 2.06
N ASN A 112 -8.34 3.49 1.00
CA ASN A 112 -8.87 3.72 -0.34
C ASN A 112 -9.07 2.38 -1.05
N ALA A 113 -10.17 2.23 -1.78
CA ALA A 113 -10.45 1.00 -2.50
C ALA A 113 -9.45 0.76 -3.64
N TYR A 114 -8.98 -0.47 -3.80
CA TYR A 114 -8.21 -0.85 -4.97
C TYR A 114 -9.08 -0.83 -6.23
N THR A 115 -8.53 -0.30 -7.33
CA THR A 115 -9.16 -0.44 -8.66
C THR A 115 -8.52 -1.62 -9.38
N TYR A 116 -9.33 -2.49 -9.96
CA TYR A 116 -8.90 -3.68 -10.68
C TYR A 116 -9.34 -3.61 -12.14
N TRP A 117 -8.45 -4.02 -13.03
CA TRP A 117 -8.75 -4.24 -14.45
C TRP A 117 -8.37 -5.65 -14.82
N LEU A 118 -9.28 -6.36 -15.47
CA LEU A 118 -9.04 -7.67 -16.04
C LEU A 118 -9.67 -7.68 -17.43
N THR A 119 -8.88 -7.93 -18.46
CA THR A 119 -9.44 -8.16 -19.79
C THR A 119 -9.86 -9.62 -19.91
N GLU A 120 -11.17 -9.87 -20.02
CA GLU A 120 -11.70 -11.19 -20.35
C GLU A 120 -11.73 -11.34 -21.88
N GLY A 121 -10.77 -12.06 -22.46
CA GLY A 121 -10.74 -12.32 -23.90
C GLY A 121 -9.79 -13.47 -24.29
N PRO A 122 -10.10 -14.22 -25.37
CA PRO A 122 -9.23 -15.28 -25.87
C PRO A 122 -7.96 -14.66 -26.46
N PHE A 123 -6.80 -15.02 -25.89
CA PHE A 123 -5.43 -14.93 -26.44
C PHE A 123 -5.19 -13.87 -27.52
N ASN A 124 -5.56 -12.61 -27.29
CA ASN A 124 -5.02 -11.49 -28.04
C ASN A 124 -3.94 -10.83 -27.19
N LYS A 125 -2.97 -10.21 -27.86
CA LYS A 125 -1.74 -9.63 -27.29
C LYS A 125 -1.92 -8.63 -26.13
N ASP A 126 -3.17 -8.31 -25.77
CA ASP A 126 -3.57 -7.23 -24.87
C ASP A 126 -4.35 -7.74 -23.64
N ASN A 127 -4.11 -8.97 -23.17
CA ASN A 127 -4.69 -9.45 -21.92
C ASN A 127 -4.09 -8.68 -20.73
N LEU A 128 -4.67 -7.51 -20.44
CA LEU A 128 -4.18 -6.61 -19.40
C LEU A 128 -4.83 -6.91 -18.06
N MET A 129 -3.97 -7.26 -17.09
CA MET A 129 -4.32 -7.41 -15.68
C MET A 129 -3.64 -6.28 -14.93
N ALA A 130 -4.42 -5.41 -14.31
CA ALA A 130 -3.88 -4.27 -13.57
C ALA A 130 -4.57 -4.06 -12.23
N ILE A 131 -3.81 -3.49 -11.30
CA ILE A 131 -4.24 -3.14 -9.95
C ILE A 131 -3.68 -1.75 -9.64
N ARG A 132 -4.54 -0.84 -9.18
CA ARG A 132 -4.16 0.51 -8.73
C ARG A 132 -4.60 0.74 -7.29
N SER A 133 -3.71 1.36 -6.51
CA SER A 133 -4.07 2.14 -5.32
C SER A 133 -3.88 3.62 -5.64
N ASN A 134 -4.84 4.44 -5.21
CA ASN A 134 -4.84 5.89 -5.40
C ASN A 134 -3.98 6.63 -4.33
N GLY A 135 -3.00 5.95 -3.73
CA GLY A 135 -2.16 6.54 -2.69
C GLY A 135 -2.93 7.03 -1.45
N GLN A 136 -2.33 7.99 -0.74
CA GLN A 136 -2.88 8.59 0.48
C GLN A 136 -4.06 9.53 0.20
N ASP A 137 -4.04 10.25 -0.92
CA ASP A 137 -5.03 11.28 -1.23
C ASP A 137 -6.35 10.68 -1.76
N GLY A 138 -6.32 9.43 -2.23
CA GLY A 138 -7.48 8.72 -2.75
C GLY A 138 -7.88 9.18 -4.15
N VAL A 139 -7.10 10.05 -4.78
CA VAL A 139 -7.40 10.65 -6.08
C VAL A 139 -6.56 9.97 -7.16
N SER A 140 -7.21 9.41 -8.18
CA SER A 140 -6.49 8.84 -9.31
C SER A 140 -5.78 9.95 -10.11
N SER A 141 -4.48 9.79 -10.33
CA SER A 141 -3.65 10.67 -11.18
C SER A 141 -3.95 10.52 -12.69
N GLY A 142 -4.79 9.55 -13.06
CA GLY A 142 -5.27 9.29 -14.41
C GLY A 142 -5.42 7.80 -14.67
N ASP A 143 -5.60 7.45 -15.95
CA ASP A 143 -5.71 6.06 -16.41
C ASP A 143 -4.52 5.64 -17.29
N THR A 144 -3.60 6.55 -17.61
CA THR A 144 -2.40 6.27 -18.39
C THR A 144 -1.16 6.57 -17.56
N TYR A 145 -0.26 5.59 -17.46
CA TYR A 145 0.96 5.72 -16.68
C TYR A 145 2.19 5.40 -17.51
N ILE A 146 3.18 6.30 -17.43
CA ILE A 146 4.55 6.02 -17.87
C ILE A 146 5.23 5.20 -16.77
N ALA A 147 5.93 4.13 -17.17
CA ALA A 147 6.63 3.25 -16.25
C ALA A 147 7.77 4.00 -15.55
N THR A 148 7.57 4.43 -14.31
CA THR A 148 8.60 5.17 -13.57
C THR A 148 8.40 5.12 -12.05
N SER A 149 9.49 5.25 -11.31
CA SER A 149 9.46 5.39 -9.86
C SER A 149 9.21 6.83 -9.45
N PHE A 150 8.41 7.05 -8.41
CA PHE A 150 8.23 8.36 -7.78
C PHE A 150 9.03 8.46 -6.48
N LYS A 151 9.09 9.65 -5.87
CA LYS A 151 9.82 9.86 -4.61
C LYS A 151 9.15 9.08 -3.48
N PRO A 152 9.86 8.26 -2.68
CA PRO A 152 9.22 7.45 -1.64
C PRO A 152 8.50 8.25 -0.53
N THR A 153 8.80 9.54 -0.37
CA THR A 153 8.11 10.45 0.56
C THR A 153 6.83 11.06 -0.01
N ASP A 154 6.58 10.83 -1.30
CA ASP A 154 5.35 11.26 -1.96
C ASP A 154 4.29 10.16 -1.80
N TYR A 155 3.49 10.28 -0.76
CA TYR A 155 2.49 9.28 -0.42
C TYR A 155 1.18 9.46 -1.17
N ALA A 156 0.98 10.60 -1.84
CA ALA A 156 -0.20 10.89 -2.64
C ALA A 156 -0.17 10.19 -4.01
N GLU A 157 1.02 9.85 -4.51
CA GLU A 157 1.18 9.20 -5.80
C GLU A 157 0.54 7.80 -5.87
N ASP A 158 -0.01 7.49 -7.04
CA ASP A 158 -0.63 6.20 -7.32
C ASP A 158 0.40 5.07 -7.39
N ILE A 159 0.01 3.90 -6.88
CA ILE A 159 0.79 2.68 -7.01
C ILE A 159 0.06 1.77 -7.99
N VAL A 160 0.73 1.49 -9.11
CA VAL A 160 0.13 0.79 -10.24
C VAL A 160 0.96 -0.43 -10.58
N TRP A 161 0.31 -1.58 -10.62
CA TRP A 161 0.85 -2.81 -11.16
C TRP A 161 0.02 -3.22 -12.38
N ALA A 162 0.68 -3.61 -13.46
CA ALA A 162 0.04 -4.10 -14.68
C ALA A 162 0.92 -5.16 -15.35
N ASN A 163 0.31 -6.21 -15.91
CA ASN A 163 0.97 -7.22 -16.75
C ASN A 163 2.20 -7.89 -16.14
N GLY A 164 2.17 -8.19 -14.85
CA GLY A 164 3.32 -8.79 -14.17
C GLY A 164 4.21 -7.78 -13.45
N TYR A 165 4.07 -6.48 -13.73
CA TYR A 165 5.10 -5.48 -13.41
C TYR A 165 4.53 -4.24 -12.74
N PHE A 166 5.34 -3.58 -11.91
CA PHE A 166 4.98 -2.25 -11.40
C PHE A 166 5.21 -1.21 -12.50
N VAL A 167 4.17 -0.46 -12.83
CA VAL A 167 4.23 0.69 -13.75
C VAL A 167 4.49 1.98 -12.95
N ARG A 168 3.90 2.10 -11.76
CA ARG A 168 4.22 3.17 -10.82
C ARG A 168 4.51 2.60 -9.44
N TRP A 169 5.63 3.00 -8.85
CA TRP A 169 6.06 2.52 -7.55
C TRP A 169 6.91 3.55 -6.80
N PRO A 170 6.94 3.48 -5.46
CA PRO A 170 7.84 4.32 -4.67
C PRO A 170 9.30 3.91 -4.88
N GLY A 171 10.15 4.86 -5.24
CA GLY A 171 11.59 4.67 -5.41
C GLY A 171 12.28 4.21 -4.11
N GLY A 172 13.35 3.43 -4.22
CA GLY A 172 14.11 2.94 -3.06
C GLY A 172 13.43 1.80 -2.26
N VAL A 173 12.22 1.40 -2.64
CA VAL A 173 11.68 0.08 -2.27
C VAL A 173 12.32 -0.93 -3.21
N GLN A 174 13.20 -1.80 -2.69
CA GLN A 174 14.00 -2.79 -3.43
C GLN A 174 13.30 -3.30 -4.69
N THR A 175 13.66 -2.74 -5.83
CA THR A 175 13.62 -3.44 -7.11
C THR A 175 14.91 -4.23 -7.15
N ALA A 176 14.83 -5.56 -7.14
CA ALA A 176 15.97 -6.38 -7.47
C ALA A 176 16.46 -5.90 -8.85
N SER A 177 17.64 -5.28 -8.86
CA SER A 177 18.36 -4.97 -10.09
C SER A 177 18.67 -6.30 -10.77
N ASN A 178 18.14 -6.49 -11.97
CA ASN A 178 18.76 -7.37 -12.96
C ASN A 178 19.22 -6.50 -14.12
#